data_AF-A0A936FUG4-F1
#
_entry.id   AF-A0A936FUG4-F1
#
_cell.length_a   1.000
_cell.length_b   1.000
_cell.length_c   1.000
_cell.angle_alpha   90.00
_cell.angle_beta   90.00
_cell.angle_gamma   90.00
#
_symmetry.space_group_name_H-M   'P 1'
#
loop_
_entity.id
_entity.type
_entity.pdbx_description
1 polymer ?
#
loop_
_entity_poly.entity_id
_entity_poly.type
_entity_poly.pdbx_seq_one_letter_code
_entity_poly.pdbx_strand_id
1 'polypeptide(L)'
;MDPRGWGDVVCGGSKSNIQKPERNYNLRWIYSKEVEESDAKYRHENLIFITRNFLIKKAILKHFPFDESIKGYGHEDTLMGMNLRKNGIKVDQIDNPVINTVFDSNAIFLQKTKQGIENLVKIQEKYKDQFDFNEIKLLRFQSKIEKMGISKIFYFINLPFQKLLEKILIVGYGNLFCFNYYKLLVLNKLKK
;
A
#
# COMPACT_ATOMS: atom_id res chain seq x y z
N MET A 1 8.63 30.85 -8.17
CA MET A 1 8.29 30.09 -6.95
C MET A 1 6.86 30.43 -6.56
N ASP A 2 6.08 29.49 -6.02
CA ASP A 2 4.72 29.79 -5.49
C ASP A 2 4.88 30.81 -4.34
N PRO A 3 4.13 31.92 -4.34
CA PRO A 3 4.24 32.96 -3.30
C PRO A 3 3.92 32.46 -1.88
N ARG A 4 3.31 31.28 -1.73
CA ARG A 4 3.00 30.63 -0.45
C ARG A 4 4.11 29.71 0.07
N GLY A 5 5.16 29.48 -0.72
CA GLY A 5 6.28 28.60 -0.36
C GLY A 5 5.98 27.09 -0.40
N TRP A 6 4.81 26.69 -0.91
CA TRP A 6 4.45 25.28 -1.05
C TRP A 6 5.08 24.68 -2.32
N GLY A 7 5.52 23.43 -2.24
CA GLY A 7 6.07 22.70 -3.38
C GLY A 7 5.03 22.36 -4.44
N ASP A 8 5.53 21.86 -5.56
CA ASP A 8 4.72 21.59 -6.75
C ASP A 8 3.76 20.38 -6.59
N VAL A 9 4.06 19.54 -5.59
CA VAL A 9 3.22 18.44 -5.12
C VAL A 9 3.23 18.44 -3.59
N VAL A 10 2.05 18.43 -2.98
CA VAL A 10 1.86 18.44 -1.53
C VAL A 10 0.91 17.31 -1.14
N CYS A 11 1.28 16.49 -0.15
CA CYS A 11 0.47 15.38 0.35
C CYS A 11 0.15 15.52 1.85
N GLY A 12 -1.14 15.47 2.16
CA GLY A 12 -1.67 15.30 3.49
C GLY A 12 -1.70 13.83 3.95
N GLY A 13 -1.88 13.63 5.25
CA GLY A 13 -1.97 12.30 5.86
C GLY A 13 -3.38 11.73 5.86
N SER A 14 -3.61 10.74 6.72
CA SER A 14 -4.94 10.22 7.04
C SER A 14 -5.07 10.02 8.54
N LYS A 15 -6.28 10.23 9.07
CA LYS A 15 -6.64 9.90 10.45
C LYS A 15 -7.98 9.20 10.50
N SER A 16 -8.12 8.22 11.40
CA SER A 16 -9.41 7.65 11.75
C SER A 16 -9.88 8.25 13.07
N ASN A 17 -11.12 8.74 13.10
CA ASN A 17 -11.76 9.21 14.32
C ASN A 17 -12.56 8.09 15.04
N ILE A 18 -12.29 6.83 14.69
CA ILE A 18 -13.06 5.69 15.17
C ILE A 18 -12.41 5.12 16.44
N GLN A 19 -13.19 5.05 17.51
CA GLN A 19 -12.84 4.32 18.73
C GLN A 19 -12.69 2.82 18.44
N LYS A 20 -12.04 2.09 19.33
CA LYS A 20 -11.79 0.65 19.14
C LYS A 20 -13.10 -0.09 18.81
N PRO A 21 -13.24 -0.67 17.61
CA PRO A 21 -14.49 -1.24 17.15
C PRO A 21 -14.65 -2.69 17.62
N GLU A 22 -15.76 -3.31 17.21
CA GLU A 22 -15.97 -4.75 17.35
C GLU A 22 -14.91 -5.59 16.63
N ARG A 23 -14.79 -6.85 17.04
CA ARG A 23 -13.68 -7.72 16.62
C ARG A 23 -13.60 -7.92 15.11
N ASN A 24 -14.74 -8.04 14.43
CA ASN A 24 -14.86 -8.15 12.98
C ASN A 24 -14.39 -6.89 12.20
N TYR A 25 -13.98 -5.82 12.88
CA TYR A 25 -13.35 -4.61 12.31
C TYR A 25 -11.94 -4.36 12.86
N ASN A 26 -11.50 -5.14 13.84
CA ASN A 26 -10.27 -4.90 14.61
C ASN A 26 -9.00 -4.88 13.73
N LEU A 27 -8.88 -5.77 12.74
CA LEU A 27 -7.70 -5.78 11.86
C LEU A 27 -7.59 -4.50 11.04
N ARG A 28 -8.71 -4.05 10.44
CA ARG A 28 -8.73 -2.79 9.68
C ARG A 28 -8.40 -1.60 10.58
N TRP A 29 -8.83 -1.63 11.84
CA TRP A 29 -8.57 -0.61 12.87
C TRP A 29 -7.11 -0.54 13.26
N ILE A 30 -6.50 -1.67 13.61
CA ILE A 30 -5.07 -1.76 13.87
C ILE A 30 -4.28 -1.23 12.67
N TYR A 31 -4.61 -1.65 11.45
CA TYR A 31 -3.93 -1.17 10.24
C TYR A 31 -4.08 0.34 10.03
N SER A 32 -5.26 0.90 10.27
CA SER A 32 -5.46 2.35 10.22
C SER A 32 -4.52 3.05 11.19
N LYS A 33 -4.53 2.65 12.46
CA LYS A 33 -3.82 3.32 13.55
C LYS A 33 -2.30 3.19 13.45
N GLU A 34 -1.80 2.02 13.04
CA GLU A 34 -0.37 1.74 13.07
C GLU A 34 0.33 1.98 11.72
N VAL A 35 -0.41 2.03 10.61
CA VAL A 35 0.18 2.16 9.26
C VAL A 35 -0.29 3.41 8.54
N GLU A 36 -1.60 3.69 8.51
CA GLU A 36 -2.14 4.81 7.74
C GLU A 36 -2.02 6.15 8.48
N GLU A 37 -2.13 6.14 9.81
CA GLU A 37 -2.01 7.31 10.70
C GLU A 37 -0.54 7.68 10.95
N SER A 38 0.15 8.09 9.88
CA SER A 38 1.53 8.54 9.94
C SER A 38 1.65 10.05 9.83
N ASP A 39 2.55 10.63 10.62
CA ASP A 39 2.91 12.04 10.52
C ASP A 39 3.66 12.36 9.22
N ALA A 40 3.79 13.65 8.92
CA ALA A 40 4.48 14.14 7.73
C ALA A 40 5.95 13.69 7.65
N LYS A 41 6.67 13.64 8.79
CA LYS A 41 8.08 13.25 8.83
C LYS A 41 8.26 11.79 8.43
N TYR A 42 7.48 10.88 9.02
CA TYR A 42 7.49 9.47 8.71
C TYR A 42 7.16 9.22 7.24
N ARG A 43 6.13 9.90 6.70
CA ARG A 43 5.77 9.78 5.28
C ARG A 43 6.87 10.30 4.36
N HIS A 44 7.57 11.35 4.74
CA HIS A 44 8.69 11.88 3.99
C HIS A 44 9.86 10.88 3.95
N GLU A 45 10.29 10.37 5.11
CA GLU A 45 11.38 9.40 5.22
C GLU A 45 11.08 8.07 4.52
N ASN A 46 9.81 7.65 4.50
CA ASN A 46 9.37 6.42 3.83
C ASN A 46 8.88 6.65 2.39
N LEU A 47 9.05 7.87 1.84
CA LEU A 47 8.69 8.23 0.47
C LEU A 47 7.23 7.92 0.09
N ILE A 48 6.31 8.06 1.05
CA ILE A 48 4.90 7.68 0.90
C ILE A 48 4.16 8.73 0.07
N PHE A 49 3.55 8.31 -1.03
CA PHE A 49 2.60 9.12 -1.80
C PHE A 49 1.22 8.46 -1.76
N ILE A 50 0.23 9.22 -1.30
CA ILE A 50 -1.16 8.78 -1.18
C ILE A 50 -2.08 9.86 -1.74
N THR A 51 -3.10 9.44 -2.48
CA THR A 51 -4.00 10.35 -3.22
C THR A 51 -5.27 10.72 -2.44
N ARG A 52 -5.30 10.46 -1.13
CA ARG A 52 -6.46 10.77 -0.26
C ARG A 52 -6.61 12.27 0.01
N ASN A 53 -5.49 12.97 0.20
CA ASN A 53 -5.43 14.41 0.37
C ASN A 53 -4.15 14.91 -0.29
N PHE A 54 -4.23 15.46 -1.49
CA PHE A 54 -3.06 15.96 -2.17
C PHE A 54 -3.39 17.15 -3.07
N LEU A 55 -2.39 17.97 -3.30
CA LEU A 55 -2.39 19.05 -4.28
C LEU A 55 -1.25 18.79 -5.25
N ILE A 56 -1.52 18.96 -6.54
CA ILE A 56 -0.53 18.81 -7.59
C ILE A 56 -0.71 19.90 -8.63
N LYS A 57 0.41 20.47 -9.11
CA LYS A 57 0.36 21.39 -10.26
C LYS A 57 -0.23 20.70 -11.48
N LYS A 58 -1.16 21.38 -12.16
CA LYS A 58 -1.81 20.90 -13.38
C LYS A 58 -0.81 20.44 -14.46
N ALA A 59 0.30 21.16 -14.64
CA ALA A 59 1.33 20.80 -15.61
C ALA A 59 1.99 19.45 -15.29
N ILE A 60 2.25 19.18 -14.01
CA ILE A 60 2.83 17.91 -13.55
C ILE A 60 1.82 16.79 -13.74
N LEU A 61 0.57 16.96 -13.31
CA LEU A 61 -0.46 15.94 -13.48
C LEU A 61 -0.72 15.61 -14.95
N LYS A 62 -0.63 16.60 -15.85
CA LYS A 62 -0.73 16.37 -17.30
C LYS A 62 0.45 15.59 -17.87
N HIS A 63 1.65 15.79 -17.34
CA HIS A 63 2.85 15.11 -17.82
C HIS A 63 3.00 13.71 -17.21
N PHE A 64 2.53 13.52 -15.97
CA PHE A 64 2.54 12.26 -15.23
C PHE A 64 1.13 11.91 -14.75
N PRO A 65 0.20 11.59 -15.67
CA PRO A 65 -1.16 11.21 -15.31
C PRO A 65 -1.19 9.84 -14.63
N PHE A 66 -2.31 9.52 -13.99
CA PHE A 66 -2.60 8.15 -13.57
C PHE A 66 -2.70 7.24 -14.80
N ASP A 67 -2.20 6.01 -14.68
CA ASP A 67 -2.38 5.01 -15.71
C ASP A 67 -3.78 4.39 -15.60
N GLU A 68 -4.72 4.90 -16.40
CA GLU A 68 -6.12 4.45 -16.42
C GLU A 68 -6.31 3.00 -16.90
N SER A 69 -5.27 2.36 -17.45
CA SER A 69 -5.34 0.93 -17.78
C SER A 69 -5.25 0.04 -16.54
N ILE A 70 -4.78 0.58 -15.42
CA ILE A 70 -4.84 -0.07 -14.12
C ILE A 70 -6.30 -0.04 -13.66
N LYS A 71 -6.86 -1.23 -13.42
CA LYS A 71 -8.26 -1.39 -13.00
C LYS A 71 -8.31 -2.21 -11.71
N GLY A 72 -9.32 -1.93 -10.89
CA GLY A 72 -9.51 -2.59 -9.61
C GLY A 72 -9.08 -1.70 -8.46
N TYR A 73 -8.56 -2.30 -7.38
CA TYR A 73 -8.24 -1.58 -6.15
C TYR A 73 -6.73 -1.51 -5.92
N GLY A 74 -6.22 -0.30 -5.64
CA GLY A 74 -4.92 -0.05 -5.01
C GLY A 74 -3.72 0.09 -5.96
N HIS A 75 -2.63 0.68 -5.45
CA HIS A 75 -1.32 0.85 -6.08
C HIS A 75 -1.20 1.80 -7.29
N GLU A 76 -2.29 2.42 -7.75
CA GLU A 76 -2.24 3.52 -8.72
C GLU A 76 -1.46 4.73 -8.17
N ASP A 77 -1.71 5.07 -6.91
CA ASP A 77 -0.97 6.10 -6.17
C ASP A 77 0.50 5.73 -6.00
N THR A 78 0.79 4.47 -5.69
CA THR A 78 2.16 3.96 -5.55
C THR A 78 2.94 4.18 -6.86
N LEU A 79 2.35 3.81 -8.00
CA LEU A 79 2.98 4.01 -9.32
C LEU A 79 3.17 5.50 -9.63
N MET A 80 2.19 6.35 -9.32
CA MET A 80 2.34 7.79 -9.50
C MET A 80 3.48 8.34 -8.64
N GLY A 81 3.57 7.94 -7.37
CA GLY A 81 4.67 8.31 -6.48
C GLY A 81 6.04 7.89 -7.02
N MET A 82 6.14 6.67 -7.55
CA MET A 82 7.34 6.18 -8.24
C MET A 82 7.72 7.05 -9.43
N ASN A 83 6.75 7.42 -10.25
CA ASN A 83 6.95 8.25 -11.43
C ASN A 83 7.42 9.67 -11.06
N LEU A 84 6.77 10.30 -10.08
CA LEU A 84 7.18 11.62 -9.59
C LEU A 84 8.64 11.59 -9.07
N ARG A 85 8.99 10.58 -8.26
CA ARG A 85 10.35 10.45 -7.71
C ARG A 85 11.40 10.18 -8.78
N LYS A 86 11.12 9.28 -9.73
CA LYS A 86 12.03 8.98 -10.85
C LYS A 86 12.37 10.23 -11.66
N ASN A 87 11.43 11.17 -11.76
CA ASN A 87 11.60 12.43 -12.49
C ASN A 87 12.02 13.61 -11.58
N GLY A 88 12.50 13.34 -10.36
CA GLY A 88 13.02 14.36 -9.46
C GLY A 88 11.96 15.33 -8.90
N ILE A 89 10.67 15.00 -9.02
CA ILE A 89 9.60 15.83 -8.50
C ILE A 89 9.45 15.57 -7.01
N LYS A 90 9.76 16.59 -6.22
CA LYS A 90 9.63 16.54 -4.77
C LYS A 90 8.16 16.55 -4.36
N VAL A 91 7.81 15.66 -3.44
CA VAL A 91 6.53 15.63 -2.74
C VAL A 91 6.72 16.16 -1.33
N ASP A 92 6.14 17.30 -1.03
CA ASP A 92 6.13 17.85 0.33
C ASP A 92 5.03 17.18 1.15
N GLN A 93 5.36 16.75 2.37
CA GLN A 93 4.42 16.10 3.27
C GLN A 93 3.98 17.10 4.33
N ILE A 94 2.68 17.21 4.57
CA ILE A 94 2.10 18.12 5.58
C ILE A 94 1.15 17.37 6.51
N ASP A 95 1.07 17.79 7.78
CA ASP A 95 0.13 17.24 8.76
C ASP A 95 -1.28 17.83 8.59
N ASN A 96 -1.84 17.61 7.41
CA ASN A 96 -3.24 17.90 7.09
C ASN A 96 -3.96 16.57 6.77
N PRO A 97 -4.31 15.74 7.77
CA PRO A 97 -4.90 14.44 7.52
C PRO A 97 -6.38 14.56 7.16
N VAL A 98 -6.81 13.78 6.16
CA VAL A 98 -8.26 13.55 5.95
C VAL A 98 -8.77 12.59 7.02
N ILE A 99 -9.95 12.92 7.57
CA ILE A 99 -10.62 12.10 8.56
C ILE A 99 -11.48 11.04 7.86
N ASN A 100 -11.10 9.77 8.00
CA ASN A 100 -11.89 8.65 7.51
C ASN A 100 -12.96 8.28 8.53
N THR A 101 -14.24 8.38 8.13
CA THR A 101 -15.41 8.04 8.96
C THR A 101 -16.02 6.68 8.60
N VAL A 102 -15.68 6.12 7.44
CA VAL A 102 -16.19 4.83 6.96
C VAL A 102 -15.19 3.73 7.25
N PHE A 103 -15.69 2.61 7.78
CA PHE A 103 -14.86 1.47 8.17
C PHE A 103 -15.29 0.18 7.48
N ASP A 104 -14.38 -0.39 6.71
CA ASP A 104 -14.56 -1.73 6.15
C ASP A 104 -14.45 -2.78 7.27
N SER A 105 -15.26 -3.84 7.17
CA SER A 105 -15.01 -5.04 7.99
C SER A 105 -13.67 -5.68 7.64
N ASN A 106 -13.13 -6.50 8.54
CA ASN A 106 -11.89 -7.26 8.30
C ASN A 106 -11.98 -8.07 7.00
N ALA A 107 -13.15 -8.67 6.71
CA ALA A 107 -13.37 -9.44 5.49
C ALA A 107 -13.24 -8.57 4.23
N ILE A 108 -13.91 -7.41 4.20
CA ILE A 108 -13.83 -6.47 3.08
C ILE A 108 -12.41 -5.92 2.94
N PHE A 109 -11.76 -5.59 4.05
CA PHE A 109 -10.38 -5.10 4.06
C PHE A 109 -9.39 -6.13 3.50
N LEU A 110 -9.53 -7.41 3.87
CA LEU A 110 -8.71 -8.49 3.30
C LEU A 110 -8.98 -8.69 1.81
N GLN A 111 -10.25 -8.59 1.37
CA GLN A 111 -10.60 -8.68 -0.04
C GLN A 111 -9.95 -7.55 -0.85
N LYS A 112 -10.06 -6.30 -0.39
CA LYS A 112 -9.39 -5.14 -1.02
C LYS A 112 -7.87 -5.29 -0.99
N THR A 113 -7.31 -5.86 0.08
CA THR A 113 -5.87 -6.16 0.16
C THR A 113 -5.44 -7.17 -0.91
N LYS A 114 -6.20 -8.26 -1.13
CA LYS A 114 -5.91 -9.22 -2.21
C LYS A 114 -5.93 -8.55 -3.57
N GLN A 115 -6.97 -7.77 -3.85
CA GLN A 115 -7.10 -7.01 -5.10
C GLN A 115 -5.92 -6.05 -5.28
N GLY A 116 -5.50 -5.38 -4.22
CA GLY A 116 -4.28 -4.56 -4.19
C GLY A 116 -3.04 -5.34 -4.60
N ILE A 117 -2.81 -6.52 -4.02
CA ILE A 117 -1.64 -7.35 -4.36
C ILE A 117 -1.71 -7.85 -5.81
N GLU A 118 -2.88 -8.25 -6.29
CA GLU A 118 -3.08 -8.62 -7.70
C GLU A 118 -2.74 -7.46 -8.63
N ASN A 119 -3.20 -6.25 -8.28
CA ASN A 119 -2.90 -5.06 -9.06
C ASN A 119 -1.41 -4.70 -9.00
N LEU A 120 -0.78 -4.88 -7.84
CA LEU A 120 0.66 -4.67 -7.66
C LEU A 120 1.49 -5.60 -8.55
N VAL A 121 1.10 -6.87 -8.67
CA VAL A 121 1.77 -7.83 -9.58
C VAL A 121 1.64 -7.38 -11.02
N LYS A 122 0.44 -6.99 -11.47
CA LYS A 122 0.21 -6.48 -12.83
C LYS A 122 1.04 -5.23 -13.13
N ILE A 123 1.07 -4.28 -12.20
CA ILE A 123 1.87 -3.05 -12.31
C ILE A 123 3.36 -3.42 -12.40
N GLN A 124 3.83 -4.32 -11.52
CA GLN A 124 5.21 -4.77 -11.56
C GLN A 124 5.56 -5.40 -12.91
N GLU A 125 4.75 -6.32 -13.42
CA GLU A 125 5.00 -6.98 -14.71
C GLU A 125 5.04 -5.98 -15.87
N LYS A 126 4.11 -5.02 -15.87
CA LYS A 126 4.00 -3.99 -16.91
C LYS A 126 5.16 -2.98 -16.88
N TYR A 127 5.66 -2.64 -15.70
CA TYR A 127 6.62 -1.55 -15.51
C TYR A 127 7.99 -1.98 -14.96
N LYS A 128 8.28 -3.29 -14.92
CA LYS A 128 9.53 -3.86 -14.37
C LYS A 128 10.81 -3.24 -14.93
N ASP A 129 10.80 -2.84 -16.19
CA ASP A 129 11.98 -2.27 -16.87
C ASP A 129 12.12 -0.76 -16.62
N GLN A 130 11.08 -0.13 -16.06
CA GLN A 130 11.03 1.31 -15.83
C GLN A 130 11.31 1.68 -14.37
N PHE A 131 10.99 0.80 -13.42
CA PHE A 131 11.16 1.08 -12.00
C PHE A 131 11.71 -0.11 -11.22
N ASP A 132 12.47 0.17 -10.16
CA ASP A 132 12.86 -0.85 -9.18
C ASP A 132 11.76 -1.05 -8.15
N PHE A 133 11.01 -2.14 -8.27
CA PHE A 133 9.93 -2.48 -7.35
C PHE A 133 10.40 -2.95 -5.96
N ASN A 134 11.71 -3.10 -5.71
CA ASN A 134 12.23 -3.40 -4.38
C ASN A 134 12.10 -2.23 -3.39
N GLU A 135 11.71 -1.04 -3.84
CA GLU A 135 11.29 0.03 -2.92
C GLU A 135 10.03 -0.37 -2.11
N ILE A 136 9.18 -1.24 -2.67
CA ILE A 136 7.97 -1.73 -2.00
C ILE A 136 8.37 -2.90 -1.09
N LYS A 137 8.24 -2.69 0.22
CA LYS A 137 8.65 -3.65 1.27
C LYS A 137 8.19 -5.09 1.01
N LEU A 138 6.95 -5.26 0.53
CA LEU A 138 6.37 -6.58 0.23
C LEU A 138 7.09 -7.28 -0.91
N LEU A 139 7.33 -6.58 -2.03
CA LEU A 139 8.03 -7.14 -3.20
C LEU A 139 9.52 -7.35 -2.91
N ARG A 140 10.15 -6.48 -2.12
CA ARG A 140 11.53 -6.66 -1.66
C ARG A 140 11.72 -7.95 -0.88
N PHE A 141 10.80 -8.25 0.05
CA PHE A 141 10.87 -9.48 0.82
C PHE A 141 10.65 -10.70 -0.07
N GLN A 142 9.70 -10.61 -0.99
CA GLN A 142 9.44 -11.67 -1.95
C GLN A 142 10.63 -11.93 -2.88
N SER A 143 11.30 -10.89 -3.38
CA SER A 143 12.53 -11.01 -4.17
C SER A 143 13.67 -11.70 -3.40
N LYS A 144 13.76 -11.48 -2.07
CA LYS A 144 14.73 -12.22 -1.24
C LYS A 144 14.43 -13.72 -1.22
N ILE A 145 13.17 -14.12 -1.08
CA ILE A 145 12.74 -15.53 -1.11
C ILE A 145 13.02 -16.17 -2.48
N GLU A 146 12.81 -15.42 -3.57
CA GLU A 146 13.16 -15.86 -4.93
C GLU A 146 14.66 -16.09 -5.09
N LYS A 147 15.48 -15.12 -4.65
CA LYS A 147 16.95 -15.20 -4.72
C LYS A 147 17.52 -16.36 -3.91
N MET A 148 16.86 -16.76 -2.82
CA MET A 148 17.23 -17.94 -2.04
C MET A 148 16.86 -19.27 -2.71
N GLY A 149 16.10 -19.26 -3.81
CA GLY A 149 15.67 -20.49 -4.51
C GLY A 149 14.57 -21.29 -3.80
N ILE A 150 14.05 -20.80 -2.66
CA ILE A 150 13.09 -21.53 -1.81
C ILE A 150 11.63 -21.15 -2.07
N SER A 151 11.33 -20.32 -3.07
CA SER A 151 9.95 -19.83 -3.33
C SER A 151 8.93 -20.95 -3.52
N LYS A 152 9.33 -22.05 -4.17
CA LYS A 152 8.47 -23.23 -4.36
C LYS A 152 8.16 -23.91 -3.04
N ILE A 153 9.19 -24.21 -2.26
CA ILE A 153 9.11 -24.85 -0.93
C ILE A 153 8.28 -23.98 0.02
N PHE A 154 8.58 -22.69 0.08
CA PHE A 154 7.90 -21.71 0.92
C PHE A 154 6.38 -21.71 0.68
N TYR A 155 5.94 -21.74 -0.58
CA TYR A 155 4.52 -21.84 -0.90
C TYR A 155 3.89 -23.16 -0.46
N PHE A 156 4.52 -24.30 -0.77
CA PHE A 156 3.90 -25.60 -0.50
C PHE A 156 3.72 -25.83 1.00
N ILE A 157 4.71 -25.45 1.80
CA ILE A 157 4.63 -25.51 3.27
C ILE A 157 3.49 -24.62 3.79
N ASN A 158 3.29 -23.45 3.19
CA ASN A 158 2.34 -22.45 3.68
C ASN A 158 0.94 -22.50 3.05
N LEU A 159 0.71 -23.36 2.06
CA LEU A 159 -0.57 -23.50 1.39
C LEU A 159 -1.74 -23.82 2.35
N PRO A 160 -1.64 -24.78 3.29
CA PRO A 160 -2.71 -25.04 4.26
C PRO A 160 -2.87 -23.88 5.26
N PHE A 161 -1.77 -23.21 5.61
CA PHE A 161 -1.76 -22.11 6.58
C PHE A 161 -2.45 -20.85 6.05
N GLN A 162 -2.45 -20.60 4.73
CA GLN A 162 -3.05 -19.39 4.16
C GLN A 162 -4.54 -19.27 4.50
N LYS A 163 -5.33 -20.34 4.33
CA LYS A 163 -6.78 -20.31 4.60
C LYS A 163 -7.09 -20.18 6.09
N LEU A 164 -6.29 -20.82 6.94
CA LEU A 164 -6.43 -20.70 8.39
C LEU A 164 -6.13 -19.26 8.85
N LEU A 165 -5.03 -18.68 8.35
CA LEU A 165 -4.62 -17.32 8.65
C LEU A 165 -5.66 -16.30 8.18
N GLU A 166 -6.25 -16.51 7.00
CA GLU A 166 -7.36 -15.68 6.52
C GLU A 166 -8.54 -15.69 7.49
N LYS A 167 -8.97 -16.86 7.97
CA LYS A 167 -10.06 -16.97 8.96
C LYS A 167 -9.73 -16.25 10.27
N ILE A 168 -8.51 -16.43 10.79
CA ILE A 168 -8.03 -15.76 12.01
C ILE A 168 -8.08 -14.23 11.86
N LEU A 169 -7.67 -13.73 10.69
CA LEU A 169 -7.68 -12.30 10.36
C LEU A 169 -9.11 -11.76 10.21
N ILE A 170 -10.02 -12.50 9.56
CA ILE A 170 -11.43 -12.11 9.40
C ILE A 170 -12.14 -12.00 10.75
N VAL A 171 -12.00 -13.02 11.60
CA VAL A 171 -12.63 -13.04 12.93
C VAL A 171 -11.99 -12.01 13.87
N GLY A 172 -10.82 -11.46 13.51
CA GLY A 172 -10.18 -10.33 14.18
C GLY A 172 -9.25 -10.70 15.34
N TYR A 173 -8.76 -11.95 15.35
CA TYR A 173 -7.75 -12.43 16.30
C TYR A 173 -6.30 -12.21 15.81
N GLY A 174 -6.12 -11.87 14.53
CA GLY A 174 -4.78 -11.60 13.98
C GLY A 174 -4.27 -10.20 14.31
N ASN A 175 -2.96 -10.03 14.22
CA ASN A 175 -2.25 -8.75 14.36
C ASN A 175 -1.58 -8.35 13.02
N LEU A 176 -0.83 -7.24 13.01
CA LEU A 176 -0.13 -6.79 11.79
C LEU A 176 0.94 -7.77 11.31
N PHE A 177 1.58 -8.52 12.20
CA PHE A 177 2.55 -9.54 11.78
C PHE A 177 1.85 -10.64 10.98
N CYS A 178 0.76 -11.19 11.50
CA CYS A 178 -0.10 -12.16 10.82
C CYS A 178 -0.59 -11.61 9.47
N PHE A 179 -1.01 -10.34 9.44
CA PHE A 179 -1.47 -9.69 8.22
C PHE A 179 -0.37 -9.50 7.17
N ASN A 180 0.83 -9.07 7.57
CA ASN A 180 1.97 -8.92 6.66
C ASN A 180 2.42 -10.28 6.12
N TYR A 181 2.43 -11.32 6.95
CA TYR A 181 2.71 -12.69 6.50
C TYR A 181 1.66 -13.17 5.50
N TYR A 182 0.38 -12.92 5.78
CA TYR A 182 -0.72 -13.24 4.87
C TYR A 182 -0.55 -12.59 3.49
N LYS A 183 -0.23 -11.29 3.43
CA LYS A 183 0.04 -10.59 2.17
C LYS A 183 1.17 -11.25 1.38
N LEU A 184 2.22 -11.69 2.06
CA LEU A 184 3.33 -12.39 1.43
C LEU A 184 2.90 -13.74 0.85
N LEU A 185 2.07 -14.51 1.55
CA LEU A 185 1.53 -15.76 1.04
C LEU A 185 0.65 -15.54 -0.21
N VAL A 186 -0.20 -14.50 -0.18
CA VAL A 186 -1.02 -14.11 -1.34
C VAL A 186 -0.12 -13.75 -2.53
N LEU A 187 0.89 -12.91 -2.32
CA LEU A 187 1.82 -12.50 -3.39
C LEU A 187 2.57 -13.69 -3.98
N ASN A 188 3.13 -14.56 -3.13
CA ASN A 188 3.89 -15.72 -3.60
C ASN A 188 3.02 -16.74 -4.34
N LYS A 189 1.72 -16.80 -4.05
CA LYS A 189 0.76 -17.61 -4.80
C LYS A 189 0.50 -17.06 -6.19
N LEU A 190 0.44 -15.73 -6.35
CA LEU A 190 0.14 -15.08 -7.63
C LEU A 190 1.29 -15.16 -8.63
N LYS A 191 2.54 -15.20 -8.15
CA LYS A 191 3.75 -15.23 -8.98
C LYS A 191 4.25 -16.63 -9.36
N LYS A 192 3.42 -17.67 -9.17
CA LYS A 192 3.80 -19.07 -9.33
C LYS A 192 3.23 -19.73 -10.57
#